data_AF-A0A3M1XW82-F1
#
_entry.id   AF-A0A3M1XW82-F1
#
_cell.length_a   1.000
_cell.length_b   1.000
_cell.length_c   1.000
_cell.angle_alpha   90.00
_cell.angle_beta   90.00
_cell.angle_gamma   90.00
#
_symmetry.space_group_name_H-M   'P 1'
#
loop_
_entity.id
_entity.type
_entity.pdbx_description
1 polymer ?
#
loop_
_entity_poly.entity_id
_entity_poly.type
_entity_poly.pdbx_seq_one_letter_code
_entity_poly.pdbx_strand_id
1 'polypeptide(L)'
;MPYRKRGAFIIFLLKALLFILPPLIIFFIIWLRSNVVAIEYELGKLQDRRIELIEKRQELLARRAEICSALKVEYVAENRLGLSYPNREKVFFVKVVPSVRPYSARLDSYR
;
A
#
# COMPACT_ATOMS: atom_id res chain seq x y z
N MET A 1 49.00 -51.05 33.09
CA MET A 1 47.94 -50.08 33.41
C MET A 1 48.10 -48.79 32.58
N PRO A 2 47.49 -48.66 31.38
CA PRO A 2 47.79 -47.56 30.45
C PRO A 2 46.74 -46.42 30.44
N TYR A 3 45.87 -46.30 31.45
CA TYR A 3 44.75 -45.34 31.42
C TYR A 3 45.12 -43.90 31.81
N ARG A 4 46.33 -43.68 32.36
CA ARG A 4 46.75 -42.38 32.93
C ARG A 4 46.97 -41.27 31.88
N LYS A 5 47.31 -41.62 30.63
CA LYS A 5 47.60 -40.62 29.58
C LYS A 5 46.35 -40.01 28.93
N ARG A 6 45.21 -40.72 28.93
CA ARG A 6 43.95 -40.22 28.32
C ARG A 6 43.35 -39.06 29.13
N GLY A 7 43.43 -39.11 30.45
CA GLY A 7 42.94 -38.03 31.32
C GLY A 7 43.68 -36.71 31.10
N ALA A 8 45.01 -36.76 30.94
CA ALA A 8 45.81 -35.55 30.67
C ALA A 8 45.46 -34.91 29.31
N PHE A 9 45.21 -35.72 28.27
CA PHE A 9 44.73 -35.23 26.98
C PHE A 9 43.35 -34.58 27.09
N ILE A 10 42.41 -35.22 27.81
CA ILE A 10 41.06 -34.67 28.02
C ILE A 10 41.12 -33.35 28.79
N ILE A 11 41.96 -33.25 29.83
CA ILE A 11 42.12 -32.01 30.60
C ILE A 11 42.72 -30.90 29.72
N PHE A 12 43.69 -31.22 28.86
CA PHE A 12 44.25 -30.25 27.91
C PHE A 12 43.19 -29.77 26.91
N LEU A 13 42.38 -30.68 26.39
CA LEU A 13 41.29 -30.38 25.45
C LEU A 13 40.19 -29.53 26.11
N LEU A 14 39.84 -29.83 27.36
CA LEU A 14 38.87 -29.07 28.15
C LEU A 14 39.38 -27.65 28.43
N LYS A 15 40.67 -27.50 28.72
CA LYS A 15 41.31 -26.20 28.99
C LYS A 15 41.40 -25.35 27.72
N ALA A 16 41.71 -25.96 26.59
CA ALA A 16 41.69 -25.30 25.29
C ALA A 16 40.27 -24.87 24.90
N LEU A 17 39.27 -25.74 25.11
CA LEU A 17 37.87 -25.44 24.87
C LEU A 17 37.41 -24.25 25.75
N LEU A 18 37.73 -24.26 27.04
CA LEU A 18 37.36 -23.18 27.96
C LEU A 18 37.96 -21.82 27.54
N PHE A 19 39.14 -21.83 26.91
CA PHE A 19 39.79 -20.61 26.44
C PHE A 19 39.22 -20.10 25.10
N ILE A 20 38.79 -21.02 24.23
CA ILE A 20 38.26 -20.71 22.88
C ILE A 20 36.76 -20.38 22.90
N LEU A 21 35.98 -21.00 23.79
CA LEU A 21 34.54 -20.81 23.86
C LEU A 21 34.11 -19.33 24.08
N PRO A 22 34.69 -18.57 25.02
CA PRO A 22 34.27 -17.19 25.29
C PRO A 22 34.36 -16.25 24.07
N PRO A 23 35.50 -16.14 23.36
CA PRO A 23 35.56 -15.26 22.19
C PRO A 23 34.66 -15.73 21.05
N LEU A 24 34.44 -17.05 20.93
CA LEU A 24 33.57 -17.62 19.90
C LEU A 24 32.10 -17.27 20.15
N ILE A 25 31.65 -17.30 21.40
CA ILE A 25 30.30 -16.85 21.80
C ILE A 25 30.12 -15.36 21.54
N ILE A 26 31.09 -14.52 21.94
CA ILE A 26 31.02 -13.07 21.73
C ILE A 26 30.96 -12.76 20.23
N PHE A 27 31.82 -13.38 19.44
CA PHE A 27 31.82 -13.25 17.99
C PHE A 27 30.49 -13.70 17.39
N PHE A 28 29.94 -14.83 17.85
CA PHE A 28 28.67 -15.34 17.36
C PHE A 28 27.50 -14.40 17.67
N ILE A 29 27.45 -13.79 18.86
CA ILE A 29 26.42 -12.80 19.22
C ILE A 29 26.50 -11.57 18.30
N ILE A 30 27.70 -11.05 18.06
CA ILE A 30 27.91 -9.88 17.18
C ILE A 30 27.52 -10.22 15.73
N TRP A 31 27.94 -11.40 15.26
CA TRP A 31 27.65 -11.87 13.92
C TRP A 31 26.15 -12.12 13.72
N LEU A 32 25.48 -12.73 14.71
CA LEU A 32 24.04 -12.94 14.69
C LEU A 32 23.29 -11.60 14.65
N ARG A 33 23.68 -10.62 15.48
CA ARG A 33 23.10 -9.28 15.43
C ARG A 33 23.27 -8.65 14.05
N SER A 34 24.45 -8.76 13.45
CA SER A 34 24.70 -8.25 12.10
C SER A 34 23.83 -8.94 11.04
N ASN A 35 23.61 -10.25 11.18
CA ASN A 35 22.78 -11.02 10.26
C ASN A 35 21.28 -10.70 10.42
N VAL A 36 20.81 -10.54 11.66
CA VAL A 36 19.43 -10.12 11.96
C VAL A 36 19.13 -8.76 11.37
N VAL A 37 20.04 -7.78 11.51
CA VAL A 37 19.87 -6.46 10.90
C VAL A 37 19.81 -6.57 9.37
N ALA A 38 20.66 -7.40 8.76
CA ALA A 38 20.61 -7.62 7.31
C ALA A 38 19.26 -8.22 6.87
N ILE A 39 18.74 -9.21 7.62
CA ILE A 39 17.45 -9.85 7.37
C ILE A 39 16.29 -8.85 7.55
N GLU A 40 16.32 -8.00 8.59
CA GLU A 40 15.32 -6.93 8.79
C GLU A 40 15.28 -5.96 7.60
N TYR A 41 16.44 -5.57 7.06
CA TYR A 41 16.50 -4.72 5.87
C TYR A 41 15.93 -5.40 4.63
N GLU A 42 16.20 -6.70 4.43
CA GLU A 42 15.61 -7.46 3.32
C GLU A 42 14.09 -7.61 3.49
N LEU A 43 13.62 -7.87 4.70
CA LEU A 43 12.20 -7.93 5.05
C LEU A 43 11.50 -6.59 4.80
N GLY A 44 12.11 -5.47 5.20
CA GLY A 44 11.57 -4.12 4.96
C GLY A 44 11.39 -3.86 3.47
N LYS A 45 12.41 -4.13 2.65
CA LYS A 45 12.31 -3.99 1.18
C LYS A 45 11.23 -4.88 0.58
N LEU A 46 11.04 -6.09 1.12
CA LEU A 46 10.01 -7.02 0.65
C LEU A 46 8.60 -6.54 1.02
N GLN A 47 8.44 -5.94 2.21
CA GLN A 47 7.18 -5.34 2.66
C GLN A 47 6.82 -4.11 1.81
N ASP A 48 7.78 -3.22 1.52
CA ASP A 48 7.54 -2.05 0.69
C ASP A 48 7.05 -2.43 -0.71
N ARG A 49 7.70 -3.43 -1.34
CA ARG A 49 7.26 -3.97 -2.63
C ARG A 49 5.85 -4.55 -2.58
N ARG A 50 5.48 -5.21 -1.48
CA ARG A 50 4.13 -5.75 -1.30
C ARG A 50 3.11 -4.62 -1.23
N ILE A 51 3.39 -3.54 -0.50
CA ILE A 51 2.51 -2.39 -0.36
C ILE A 51 2.32 -1.72 -1.72
N GLU A 52 3.41 -1.45 -2.45
CA GLU A 52 3.37 -0.84 -3.78
C GLU A 52 2.50 -1.65 -4.76
N LEU A 53 2.63 -2.98 -4.75
CA LEU A 53 1.82 -3.87 -5.60
C LEU A 53 0.34 -3.87 -5.20
N ILE A 54 0.03 -3.77 -3.91
CA ILE A 54 -1.36 -3.67 -3.43
C ILE A 54 -1.99 -2.36 -3.87
N GLU A 55 -1.27 -1.24 -3.73
CA GLU A 55 -1.74 0.07 -4.18
C GLU A 55 -2.00 0.08 -5.69
N LYS A 56 -1.05 -0.41 -6.49
CA LYS A 56 -1.22 -0.55 -7.94
C LYS A 56 -2.44 -1.41 -8.30
N ARG A 57 -2.68 -2.50 -7.57
CA ARG A 57 -3.87 -3.33 -7.78
C ARG A 57 -5.15 -2.56 -7.49
N GLN A 58 -5.20 -1.79 -6.40
CA GLN A 58 -6.37 -0.98 -6.06
C GLN A 58 -6.62 0.13 -7.09
N GLU A 59 -5.57 0.79 -7.56
CA GLU A 59 -5.67 1.81 -8.62
C GLU A 59 -6.23 1.21 -9.90
N LEU A 60 -5.71 0.05 -10.34
CA LEU A 60 -6.20 -0.63 -11.54
C LEU A 60 -7.66 -1.08 -11.40
N LEU A 61 -8.07 -1.53 -10.22
CA LEU A 61 -9.47 -1.88 -9.96
C LEU A 61 -10.38 -0.65 -10.00
N ALA A 62 -9.93 0.48 -9.45
CA ALA A 62 -10.67 1.74 -9.51
C ALA A 62 -10.83 2.24 -10.95
N ARG A 63 -9.74 2.27 -11.73
CA ARG A 63 -9.80 2.62 -13.16
C ARG A 63 -10.71 1.69 -13.96
N ARG A 64 -10.66 0.38 -13.69
CA ARG A 64 -11.56 -0.58 -14.33
C ARG A 64 -13.02 -0.32 -13.97
N ALA A 65 -13.31 0.00 -12.72
CA ALA A 65 -14.66 0.32 -12.26
C ALA A 65 -15.17 1.62 -12.90
N GLU A 66 -14.33 2.63 -13.02
CA GLU A 66 -14.65 3.91 -13.67
C GLU A 66 -15.03 3.71 -15.14
N ILE A 67 -14.19 2.99 -15.92
CA ILE A 67 -14.46 2.68 -17.33
C ILE A 67 -15.74 1.85 -17.46
N CYS A 68 -15.91 0.82 -16.62
CA CYS A 68 -17.09 -0.03 -16.65
C CYS A 68 -18.36 0.74 -16.29
N SER A 69 -18.27 1.70 -15.36
CA SER A 69 -19.39 2.58 -15.02
C SER A 69 -19.75 3.50 -16.18
N ALA A 70 -18.76 4.10 -16.85
CA ALA A 70 -19.00 4.94 -18.02
C ALA A 70 -19.69 4.15 -19.15
N LEU A 71 -19.18 2.96 -19.47
CA LEU A 71 -19.77 2.07 -20.46
C LEU A 71 -21.20 1.64 -20.07
N LYS A 72 -21.44 1.36 -18.79
CA LYS A 72 -22.77 1.00 -18.30
C LYS A 72 -23.76 2.16 -18.42
N VAL A 73 -23.32 3.38 -18.14
CA VAL A 73 -24.15 4.59 -18.30
C VAL A 73 -24.47 4.83 -19.77
N GLU A 74 -23.49 4.69 -20.67
CA GLU A 74 -23.68 4.83 -22.11
C GLU A 74 -24.62 3.77 -22.67
N TYR A 75 -24.43 2.50 -22.29
CA TYR A 75 -25.32 1.41 -22.69
C TYR A 75 -26.78 1.61 -22.23
N VAL A 76 -26.99 2.11 -21.00
CA VAL A 76 -28.33 2.40 -20.48
C VAL A 76 -28.92 3.63 -21.17
N ALA A 77 -28.13 4.67 -21.42
CA ALA A 77 -28.55 5.87 -22.14
C ALA A 77 -29.07 5.51 -23.54
N GLU A 78 -28.31 4.71 -24.30
CA GLU A 78 -28.67 4.33 -25.65
C GLU A 78 -29.85 3.35 -25.70
N ASN A 79 -29.81 2.24 -24.92
CA ASN A 79 -30.77 1.15 -25.08
C ASN A 79 -32.06 1.31 -24.26
N ARG A 80 -32.02 2.02 -23.13
CA ARG A 80 -33.20 2.18 -22.25
C ARG A 80 -33.83 3.56 -22.37
N LEU A 81 -33.02 4.58 -22.63
CA LEU A 81 -33.47 5.98 -22.64
C LEU A 81 -33.50 6.57 -24.05
N GLY A 82 -32.96 5.88 -25.07
CA GLY A 82 -32.87 6.40 -26.44
C GLY A 82 -32.02 7.67 -26.56
N LEU A 83 -31.19 7.93 -25.56
CA LEU A 83 -30.30 9.08 -25.49
C LEU A 83 -29.06 8.75 -26.31
N SER A 84 -28.95 9.38 -27.48
CA SER A 84 -27.76 9.35 -28.32
C SER A 84 -26.98 10.65 -28.15
N TYR A 85 -25.65 10.58 -28.32
CA TYR A 85 -24.80 11.77 -28.28
C TYR A 85 -25.29 12.80 -29.31
N PRO A 86 -25.62 14.04 -28.89
CA PRO A 86 -26.16 15.03 -29.81
C PRO A 86 -25.09 15.43 -30.83
N ASN A 87 -25.47 15.46 -32.10
CA ASN A 87 -24.62 16.04 -33.15
C ASN A 87 -24.40 17.54 -32.84
N ARG A 88 -23.16 18.00 -32.90
CA ARG A 88 -22.74 19.39 -32.59
C ARG A 88 -23.53 20.44 -33.39
N GLU A 89 -24.08 20.07 -34.54
CA GLU A 89 -24.91 20.94 -35.39
C GLU A 89 -26.34 21.14 -34.85
N LYS A 90 -26.79 20.35 -33.87
CA LYS A 90 -28.18 20.36 -33.33
C LYS A 90 -28.25 20.80 -31.86
N VAL A 91 -27.29 21.60 -31.39
CA VAL A 91 -27.26 22.11 -30.01
C VAL A 91 -27.79 23.55 -29.98
N PHE A 92 -28.94 23.76 -29.33
CA PHE A 92 -29.53 25.09 -29.14
C PHE A 92 -29.21 25.62 -27.74
N PHE A 93 -28.47 26.73 -27.67
CA PHE A 93 -28.21 27.42 -26.41
C PHE A 93 -29.40 28.32 -26.06
N VAL A 94 -30.28 27.84 -25.19
CA VAL A 94 -31.38 28.66 -24.66
C VAL A 94 -30.83 29.56 -23.56
N LYS A 95 -30.77 30.88 -23.82
CA LYS A 95 -30.56 31.86 -22.75
C LYS A 95 -31.81 31.87 -21.87
N VAL A 96 -31.68 31.35 -20.66
CA VAL A 96 -32.73 31.44 -19.64
C VAL A 96 -32.83 32.91 -19.26
N VAL A 97 -33.82 33.61 -19.82
CA VAL A 97 -34.18 34.95 -19.36
C VAL A 97 -34.81 34.76 -17.98
N PRO A 98 -34.27 35.37 -16.90
CA PRO A 98 -34.87 35.22 -15.58
C PRO A 98 -36.29 35.78 -15.67
N SER A 99 -37.28 34.90 -15.49
CA SER A 99 -38.67 35.31 -15.39
C SER A 99 -38.79 36.29 -14.22
N VAL A 100 -39.43 37.43 -14.49
CA VAL A 100 -39.69 38.49 -13.52
C VAL A 100 -40.37 37.85 -12.31
N ARG A 101 -39.64 37.66 -11.22
CA ARG A 101 -40.26 37.30 -9.93
C ARG A 101 -41.15 38.47 -9.53
N PRO A 102 -42.38 38.25 -9.04
CA PRO A 102 -43.18 39.33 -8.50
C PRO A 102 -42.40 39.97 -7.35
N TYR A 103 -42.18 41.28 -7.47
CA TYR A 103 -41.55 42.10 -6.44
C TYR A 103 -42.33 41.91 -5.14
N SER A 104 -41.72 41.23 -4.17
CA SER A 104 -42.24 41.23 -2.81
C SER A 104 -42.13 42.67 -2.30
N ALA A 105 -43.26 43.39 -2.26
CA ALA A 105 -43.35 44.62 -1.49
C ALA A 105 -43.19 44.23 -0.01
N ARG A 106 -41.94 44.18 0.46
CA ARG A 106 -41.63 44.14 1.88
C ARG A 106 -42.04 45.52 2.42
N LEU A 107 -43.16 45.55 3.13
CA LEU A 107 -43.55 46.66 4.00
C LEU A 107 -42.58 46.67 5.18
N ASP A 108 -41.42 47.29 5.00
CA ASP A 108 -40.67 47.83 6.13
C ASP A 108 -41.40 49.13 6.54
N SER A 109 -42.38 48.98 7.43
CA SER A 109 -43.05 50.08 8.10
C SER A 109 -42.98 49.86 9.62
N TYR A 110 -42.16 50.72 10.27
CA TYR A 110 -42.17 51.12 11.68
C TYR A 110 -41.79 50.09 12.76
N ARG A 111 -40.53 50.17 13.22
CA ARG A 111 -40.22 50.54 14.61
C ARG A 111 -38.81 51.10 14.74
#